data_AF-A0A9P0FFE6-F1
#
_entry.id   AF-A0A9P0FFE6-F1
#
_cell.length_a   1.000
_cell.length_b   1.000
_cell.length_c   1.000
_cell.angle_alpha   90.00
_cell.angle_beta   90.00
_cell.angle_gamma   90.00
#
_symmetry.space_group_name_H-M   'P 1'
#
loop_
_entity.id
_entity.type
_entity.pdbx_description
1 polymer ?
#
loop_
_entity_poly.entity_id
_entity_poly.type
_entity_poly.pdbx_seq_one_letter_code
_entity_poly.pdbx_strand_id
1 'polypeptide(L)'
;MLQNMFKNNGFQSKNDFFFFNRWILKIAGLWLPDSKNWYVQFVYKLYAFTELISVYCIFVISEFISLFYNHSHDLNGFMKNLSFGLTDLLASGKVVFWYVNRDKLRGIIRRLEEDQLKYERCEDFNPEDMFYRYKIFGVKTVGTYLGFSYLVILLSFAPPILSTLKVLITNEKFEPDPLPYNPEFPFNYDTPKMYLVALLFQGTTMFSRVQNIIGLDSLIINLMNFMAYHFTLLQQAFLKITQRKLQRQTSL
;
A
#
# COMPACT_ATOMS: atom_id res chain seq x y z
N MET A 1 -12.94 -16.61 -8.71
CA MET A 1 -12.71 -15.50 -9.66
C MET A 1 -11.37 -14.78 -9.39
N LEU A 2 -11.12 -14.29 -8.17
CA LEU A 2 -9.83 -13.71 -7.75
C LEU A 2 -8.62 -14.65 -8.01
N GLN A 3 -8.71 -15.94 -7.66
CA GLN A 3 -7.63 -16.92 -7.92
C GLN A 3 -7.22 -17.05 -9.40
N ASN A 4 -8.17 -16.95 -10.34
CA ASN A 4 -7.87 -17.04 -11.78
C ASN A 4 -7.27 -15.73 -12.31
N MET A 5 -7.68 -14.59 -11.74
CA MET A 5 -7.10 -13.28 -12.05
C MET A 5 -5.64 -13.17 -11.53
N PHE A 6 -5.32 -13.85 -10.42
CA PHE A 6 -3.95 -13.89 -9.86
C PHE A 6 -3.01 -14.86 -10.60
N LYS A 7 -3.52 -15.98 -11.13
CA LYS A 7 -2.70 -16.98 -11.84
C LYS A 7 -2.16 -16.49 -13.19
N ASN A 8 -2.93 -15.63 -13.89
CA ASN A 8 -2.55 -15.13 -15.23
C ASN A 8 -1.53 -13.98 -15.22
N ASN A 9 -1.26 -13.36 -14.06
CA ASN A 9 -0.33 -12.23 -13.93
C ASN A 9 1.10 -12.63 -13.45
N GLY A 10 1.48 -13.90 -13.57
CA GLY A 10 2.82 -14.37 -13.20
C GLY A 10 3.05 -14.60 -11.70
N PHE A 11 2.00 -14.62 -10.87
CA PHE A 11 2.13 -14.84 -9.44
C PHE A 11 2.29 -16.33 -9.10
N GLN A 12 3.46 -16.71 -8.60
CA GLN A 12 3.76 -18.04 -8.04
C GLN A 12 2.99 -18.27 -6.71
N SER A 13 1.69 -18.54 -6.85
CA SER A 13 0.67 -18.34 -5.81
C SER A 13 0.75 -19.24 -4.56
N LYS A 14 1.56 -20.31 -4.51
CA LYS A 14 1.65 -21.14 -3.29
C LYS A 14 2.77 -20.68 -2.33
N ASN A 15 3.94 -20.35 -2.86
CA ASN A 15 5.14 -20.10 -2.04
C ASN A 15 5.46 -18.61 -1.82
N ASP A 16 4.76 -17.69 -2.51
CA ASP A 16 4.98 -16.26 -2.33
C ASP A 16 4.36 -15.77 -1.00
N PHE A 17 5.20 -15.40 -0.02
CA PHE A 17 4.75 -14.86 1.27
C PHE A 17 4.26 -13.41 1.15
N PHE A 18 4.92 -12.61 0.30
CA PHE A 18 4.70 -11.17 0.16
C PHE A 18 3.78 -10.80 -1.00
N PHE A 19 3.04 -11.76 -1.57
CA PHE A 19 2.26 -11.55 -2.80
C PHE A 19 1.32 -10.35 -2.69
N PHE A 20 0.67 -10.19 -1.54
CA PHE A 20 -0.31 -9.12 -1.34
C PHE A 20 0.36 -7.76 -1.19
N ASN A 21 1.50 -7.68 -0.49
CA ASN A 21 2.32 -6.46 -0.45
C ASN A 21 2.84 -6.09 -1.85
N ARG A 22 3.36 -7.07 -2.60
CA ARG A 22 3.83 -6.85 -3.99
C ARG A 22 2.69 -6.34 -4.88
N TRP A 23 1.47 -6.86 -4.70
CA TRP A 23 0.30 -6.40 -5.45
C TRP A 23 -0.07 -4.95 -5.13
N ILE A 24 -0.14 -4.57 -3.84
CA ILE A 24 -0.42 -3.18 -3.44
C ILE A 24 0.67 -2.24 -3.96
N LEU A 25 1.94 -2.59 -3.78
CA LEU A 25 3.06 -1.76 -4.24
C LEU A 25 3.15 -1.65 -5.77
N LYS A 26 2.63 -2.63 -6.51
CA LYS A 26 2.47 -2.54 -7.98
C LYS A 26 1.38 -1.53 -8.36
N ILE A 27 0.27 -1.49 -7.62
CA ILE A 27 -0.77 -0.48 -7.83
C ILE A 27 -0.22 0.92 -7.52
N ALA A 28 0.55 1.03 -6.44
CA ALA A 28 1.15 2.27 -5.96
C ALA A 28 2.39 2.74 -6.76
N GLY A 29 2.71 2.12 -7.90
CA GLY A 29 3.86 2.53 -8.72
C GLY A 29 5.25 2.22 -8.14
N LEU A 30 5.34 1.65 -6.93
CA LEU A 30 6.61 1.41 -6.22
C LEU A 30 7.28 0.07 -6.56
N TRP A 31 6.54 -0.87 -7.15
CA TRP A 31 7.04 -2.21 -7.48
C TRP A 31 6.86 -2.57 -8.95
N LEU A 32 7.97 -2.87 -9.62
CA LEU A 32 7.97 -3.21 -11.05
C LEU A 32 7.15 -4.48 -11.34
N PRO A 33 6.41 -4.53 -12.45
CA PRO A 33 5.71 -5.73 -12.87
C PRO A 33 6.70 -6.84 -13.24
N ASP A 34 6.31 -8.10 -13.02
CA ASP A 34 7.15 -9.28 -13.32
C ASP A 34 7.19 -9.60 -14.83
N SER A 35 6.50 -8.81 -15.65
CA SER A 35 6.47 -8.99 -17.10
C SER A 35 7.84 -8.73 -17.72
N LYS A 36 8.31 -9.65 -18.56
CA LYS A 36 9.54 -9.49 -19.36
C LYS A 36 9.36 -8.60 -20.59
N ASN A 37 8.11 -8.24 -20.93
CA ASN A 37 7.84 -7.41 -22.11
C ASN A 37 8.27 -5.95 -21.84
N TRP A 38 9.15 -5.44 -22.68
CA TRP A 38 9.70 -4.10 -22.55
C TRP A 38 8.62 -3.01 -22.65
N TYR A 39 7.61 -3.19 -23.49
CA TYR A 39 6.50 -2.22 -23.64
C TYR A 39 5.72 -2.07 -22.34
N VAL A 40 5.40 -3.20 -21.69
CA VAL A 40 4.67 -3.21 -20.41
C VAL A 40 5.52 -2.54 -19.33
N GLN A 41 6.83 -2.81 -19.30
CA GLN A 41 7.72 -2.14 -18.36
C GLN A 41 7.87 -0.65 -18.62
N PHE A 42 7.91 -0.22 -19.89
CA PHE A 42 8.03 1.19 -20.25
C PHE A 42 6.77 1.97 -19.86
N VAL A 43 5.59 1.47 -20.23
CA VAL A 43 4.30 2.09 -19.86
C VAL A 43 4.15 2.15 -18.34
N TYR A 44 4.54 1.08 -17.63
CA TYR A 44 4.49 1.07 -16.17
C TYR A 44 5.48 2.07 -15.54
N LYS A 45 6.70 2.22 -16.09
CA LYS A 45 7.64 3.24 -15.62
C LYS A 45 7.13 4.65 -15.85
N LEU A 46 6.47 4.89 -16.99
CA LEU A 46 5.83 6.18 -17.27
C LEU A 46 4.72 6.46 -16.26
N TYR A 47 3.85 5.47 -16.00
CA TYR A 47 2.82 5.55 -14.95
C TYR A 47 3.41 5.89 -13.58
N ALA A 48 4.40 5.12 -13.11
CA ALA A 48 5.02 5.34 -11.81
C ALA A 48 5.71 6.71 -11.70
N PHE A 49 6.30 7.19 -12.80
CA PHE A 49 6.89 8.52 -12.87
C PHE A 49 5.84 9.63 -12.81
N THR A 50 4.74 9.49 -13.55
CA THR A 50 3.62 10.44 -13.52
C THR A 50 2.94 10.45 -12.15
N GLU A 51 2.76 9.29 -11.53
CA GLU A 51 2.26 9.20 -10.15
C GLU A 51 3.21 9.93 -9.20
N LEU A 52 4.52 9.70 -9.31
CA LEU A 52 5.51 10.32 -8.44
C LEU A 52 5.48 11.85 -8.53
N ILE A 53 5.46 12.41 -9.74
CA ILE A 53 5.40 13.86 -9.94
C ILE A 53 4.08 14.44 -9.46
N SER A 54 2.95 13.83 -9.85
CA SER A 54 1.62 14.38 -9.56
C SER A 54 1.32 14.35 -8.06
N VAL A 55 1.60 13.24 -7.40
CA VAL A 55 1.26 13.03 -5.98
C VAL A 55 2.26 13.69 -5.04
N TYR A 56 3.57 13.57 -5.29
CA TYR A 56 4.60 13.98 -4.33
C TYR A 56 5.24 15.34 -4.61
N CYS A 57 5.23 15.80 -5.86
CA CYS A 57 5.73 17.14 -6.16
C CYS A 57 4.56 18.13 -6.20
N ILE A 58 3.63 17.95 -7.13
CA ILE A 58 2.59 18.96 -7.38
C ILE A 58 1.64 19.09 -6.20
N PHE A 59 1.07 17.97 -5.73
CA PHE A 59 0.06 18.02 -4.68
C PHE A 59 0.63 18.43 -3.32
N VAL A 60 1.81 17.91 -2.95
CA VAL A 60 2.47 18.30 -1.69
C VAL A 60 2.84 19.78 -1.69
N ILE A 61 3.39 20.30 -2.79
CA ILE A 61 3.69 21.74 -2.91
C ILE A 61 2.40 22.57 -2.79
N SER A 62 1.31 22.14 -3.43
CA SER A 62 -0.01 22.80 -3.31
C SER A 62 -0.55 22.79 -1.88
N GLU A 63 -0.37 21.70 -1.12
CA GLU A 63 -0.74 21.63 0.29
C GLU A 63 0.08 22.58 1.16
N PHE A 64 1.40 22.68 0.93
CA PHE A 64 2.24 23.64 1.63
C PHE A 64 1.89 25.09 1.28
N ILE A 65 1.58 25.39 0.01
CA ILE A 65 1.11 26.71 -0.40
C ILE A 65 -0.18 27.06 0.35
N SER A 66 -1.15 26.14 0.39
CA SER A 66 -2.41 26.31 1.14
C SER A 66 -2.17 26.58 2.63
N LEU A 67 -1.17 25.94 3.24
CA LEU A 67 -0.78 26.21 4.63
C LEU A 67 -0.30 27.64 4.85
N PHE A 68 0.52 28.19 3.95
CA PHE A 68 1.02 29.55 4.06
C PHE A 68 -0.07 30.60 3.86
N TYR A 69 -1.01 30.37 2.93
CA TYR A 69 -2.10 31.32 2.66
C TYR A 69 -3.18 31.32 3.76
N ASN A 70 -3.44 30.18 4.39
CA ASN A 70 -4.54 30.05 5.36
C ASN A 70 -4.12 30.21 6.84
N HIS A 71 -2.83 30.44 7.12
CA HIS A 71 -2.29 30.48 8.49
C HIS A 71 -2.93 31.56 9.39
N SER A 72 -3.44 32.65 8.82
CA SER A 72 -3.88 33.84 9.56
C SER A 72 -5.38 33.92 9.86
N HIS A 73 -6.23 33.08 9.24
CA HIS A 73 -7.69 33.29 9.26
C HIS A 73 -8.52 32.20 9.96
N ASP A 74 -8.04 30.95 10.02
CA ASP A 74 -8.75 29.86 10.69
C ASP A 74 -7.76 28.86 11.32
N LEU A 75 -7.69 28.85 12.66
CA LEU A 75 -6.82 27.94 13.41
C LEU A 75 -7.20 26.48 13.19
N ASN A 76 -8.49 26.16 13.07
CA ASN A 76 -8.95 24.79 12.90
C ASN A 76 -8.60 24.27 11.50
N GLY A 77 -8.84 25.07 10.46
CA GLY A 77 -8.40 24.80 9.10
C GLY A 77 -6.88 24.65 8.98
N PHE A 78 -6.13 25.52 9.65
CA PHE A 78 -4.66 25.43 9.70
C PHE A 78 -4.19 24.11 10.35
N MET A 79 -4.72 23.76 11.52
CA MET A 79 -4.35 22.51 12.22
C MET A 79 -4.72 21.26 11.42
N LYS A 80 -5.87 21.28 10.74
CA LYS A 80 -6.30 20.21 9.82
C LYS A 80 -5.31 20.07 8.66
N ASN A 81 -5.01 21.16 7.96
CA ASN A 81 -4.07 21.15 6.84
C ASN A 81 -2.65 20.75 7.28
N LEU A 82 -2.22 21.16 8.48
CA LEU A 82 -0.90 20.83 9.00
C LEU A 82 -0.79 19.33 9.29
N SER A 83 -1.84 18.75 9.85
CA SER A 83 -1.90 17.30 10.12
C SER A 83 -1.81 16.48 8.83
N PHE A 84 -2.47 16.93 7.75
CA PHE A 84 -2.36 16.30 6.43
C PHE A 84 -0.97 16.50 5.82
N GLY A 85 -0.47 17.74 5.79
CA GLY A 85 0.87 18.04 5.27
C GLY A 85 1.98 17.24 5.96
N LEU A 86 1.89 17.04 7.28
CA LEU A 86 2.83 16.17 8.02
C LEU A 86 2.70 14.69 7.61
N THR A 87 1.47 14.20 7.46
CA THR A 87 1.20 12.83 6.99
C THR A 87 1.79 12.61 5.59
N ASP A 88 1.62 13.59 4.70
CA ASP A 88 2.12 13.54 3.34
C ASP A 88 3.64 13.69 3.26
N LEU A 89 4.23 14.49 4.14
CA LEU A 89 5.68 14.57 4.29
C LEU A 89 6.27 13.22 4.73
N LEU A 90 5.64 12.55 5.70
CA LEU A 90 6.05 11.22 6.14
C LEU A 90 5.89 10.17 5.03
N ALA A 91 4.78 10.20 4.29
CA ALA A 91 4.56 9.32 3.15
C ALA A 91 5.63 9.53 2.07
N SER A 92 5.94 10.78 1.75
CA SER A 92 7.00 11.16 0.80
C SER A 92 8.37 10.64 1.26
N GLY A 93 8.69 10.82 2.54
CA GLY A 93 9.91 10.30 3.15
C GLY A 93 10.03 8.78 3.02
N LYS A 94 8.93 8.04 3.24
CA LYS A 94 8.89 6.57 3.04
C LYS A 94 9.13 6.17 1.58
N VAL A 95 8.57 6.91 0.63
CA VAL A 95 8.79 6.67 -0.80
C VAL A 95 10.24 6.91 -1.19
N VAL A 96 10.85 8.01 -0.75
CA VAL A 96 12.28 8.28 -0.95
C VAL A 96 13.13 7.16 -0.32
N PHE A 97 12.83 6.79 0.93
CA PHE A 97 13.49 5.68 1.62
C PHE A 97 13.41 4.38 0.81
N TRP A 98 12.23 4.07 0.26
CA TRP A 98 12.02 2.93 -0.62
C TRP A 98 12.90 3.00 -1.87
N TYR A 99 12.90 4.12 -2.59
CA TYR A 99 13.72 4.27 -3.80
C TYR A 99 15.21 4.09 -3.53
N VAL A 100 15.71 4.57 -2.39
CA VAL A 100 17.12 4.44 -1.98
C VAL A 100 17.46 3.02 -1.53
N ASN A 101 16.56 2.32 -0.84
CA ASN A 101 16.85 1.05 -0.17
C ASN A 101 16.18 -0.19 -0.80
N ARG A 102 15.40 -0.03 -1.88
CA ARG A 102 14.62 -1.11 -2.51
C ARG A 102 15.46 -2.34 -2.85
N ASP A 103 16.70 -2.17 -3.31
CA ASP A 103 17.54 -3.29 -3.73
C ASP A 103 18.04 -4.10 -2.53
N LYS A 104 18.35 -3.40 -1.41
CA LYS A 104 18.68 -4.06 -0.13
C LYS A 104 17.47 -4.81 0.43
N LEU A 105 16.30 -4.17 0.46
CA LEU A 105 15.07 -4.79 0.96
C LEU A 105 14.67 -6.00 0.11
N ARG A 106 14.75 -5.90 -1.22
CA ARG A 106 14.53 -7.04 -2.13
C ARG A 106 15.55 -8.15 -1.91
N GLY A 107 16.81 -7.80 -1.64
CA GLY A 107 17.84 -8.77 -1.28
C GLY A 107 17.49 -9.56 -0.02
N ILE A 108 17.00 -8.89 1.03
CA ILE A 108 16.54 -9.54 2.27
C ILE A 108 15.36 -10.46 1.98
N ILE A 109 14.32 -9.96 1.28
CA ILE A 109 13.14 -10.76 0.91
C ILE A 109 13.55 -12.02 0.15
N ARG A 110 14.42 -11.87 -0.87
CA ARG A 110 14.91 -13.01 -1.67
C ARG A 110 15.64 -14.03 -0.81
N ARG A 111 16.55 -13.59 0.07
CA ARG A 111 17.28 -14.48 0.97
C ARG A 111 16.37 -15.25 1.91
N LEU A 112 15.35 -14.60 2.47
CA LEU A 112 14.39 -15.26 3.35
C LEU A 112 13.46 -16.23 2.58
N GLU A 113 13.28 -16.05 1.27
CA GLU A 113 12.50 -16.94 0.41
C GLU A 113 13.32 -18.12 -0.16
N GLU A 114 14.63 -18.21 0.13
CA GLU A 114 15.50 -19.28 -0.38
C GLU A 114 15.12 -20.67 0.15
N ASP A 115 15.14 -21.66 -0.75
CA ASP A 115 14.77 -23.04 -0.45
C ASP A 115 15.66 -23.71 0.60
N GLN A 116 16.89 -23.23 0.79
CA GLN A 116 17.85 -23.75 1.77
C GLN A 116 17.38 -23.57 3.22
N LEU A 117 16.42 -22.66 3.46
CA LEU A 117 15.84 -22.40 4.78
C LEU A 117 14.65 -23.33 5.09
N LYS A 118 14.28 -24.23 4.17
CA LYS A 118 13.18 -25.18 4.37
C LYS A 118 13.65 -26.39 5.15
N TYR A 119 12.91 -26.70 6.21
CA TYR A 119 13.16 -27.88 7.04
C TYR A 119 12.26 -29.04 6.65
N GLU A 120 12.73 -30.26 6.87
CA GLU A 120 11.95 -31.48 6.70
C GLU A 120 10.83 -31.57 7.75
N ARG A 121 9.70 -32.13 7.34
CA ARG A 121 8.58 -32.44 8.25
C ARG A 121 8.97 -33.59 9.19
N CYS A 122 8.59 -33.47 10.45
CA CYS A 122 8.70 -34.51 11.48
C CYS A 122 7.37 -34.55 12.22
N GLU A 123 6.95 -35.70 12.78
CA GLU A 123 5.64 -35.95 13.43
C GLU A 123 4.79 -34.70 13.77
N ASP A 124 5.15 -33.96 14.82
CA ASP A 124 4.46 -32.75 15.30
C ASP A 124 4.99 -31.42 14.71
N PHE A 125 6.05 -31.48 13.91
CA PHE A 125 6.71 -30.34 13.30
C PHE A 125 6.36 -30.26 11.81
N ASN A 126 5.40 -29.40 11.48
CA ASN A 126 5.02 -29.11 10.09
C ASN A 126 5.39 -27.66 9.70
N PRO A 127 6.55 -27.46 9.05
CA PRO A 127 7.00 -26.16 8.54
C PRO A 127 6.01 -25.47 7.60
N GLU A 128 5.25 -26.25 6.82
CA GLU A 128 4.30 -25.73 5.84
C GLU A 128 3.08 -25.09 6.53
N ASP A 129 2.56 -25.74 7.56
CA ASP A 129 1.44 -25.20 8.35
C ASP A 129 1.87 -23.94 9.09
N MET A 130 3.09 -23.91 9.61
CA MET A 130 3.64 -22.71 10.25
C MET A 130 3.76 -21.57 9.22
N PHE A 131 4.35 -21.84 8.05
CA PHE A 131 4.46 -20.85 6.98
C PHE A 131 3.09 -20.27 6.61
N TYR A 132 2.09 -21.14 6.44
CA TYR A 132 0.74 -20.74 6.07
C TYR A 132 0.06 -19.88 7.16
N ARG A 133 0.25 -20.21 8.44
CA ARG A 133 -0.28 -19.41 9.57
C ARG A 133 0.29 -18.00 9.56
N TYR A 134 1.61 -17.86 9.45
CA TYR A 134 2.27 -16.54 9.42
C TYR A 134 1.89 -15.77 8.16
N LYS A 135 1.78 -16.44 7.01
CA LYS A 135 1.32 -15.84 5.75
C LYS A 135 -0.11 -15.30 5.87
N ILE A 136 -1.05 -16.11 6.40
CA ILE A 136 -2.43 -15.65 6.63
C ILE A 136 -2.44 -14.45 7.56
N PHE A 137 -1.68 -14.50 8.65
CA PHE A 137 -1.61 -13.39 9.59
C PHE A 137 -1.16 -12.10 8.87
N GLY A 138 -0.11 -12.17 8.06
CA GLY A 138 0.36 -11.03 7.28
C GLY A 138 -0.68 -10.51 6.28
N VAL A 139 -1.37 -11.40 5.56
CA VAL A 139 -2.44 -11.01 4.62
C VAL A 139 -3.61 -10.35 5.34
N LYS A 140 -4.04 -10.90 6.48
CA LYS A 140 -5.12 -10.33 7.30
C LYS A 140 -4.75 -8.94 7.79
N THR A 141 -3.54 -8.76 8.31
CA THR A 141 -3.06 -7.46 8.80
C THR A 141 -3.10 -6.40 7.70
N VAL A 142 -2.53 -6.71 6.53
CA VAL A 142 -2.55 -5.78 5.38
C VAL A 142 -3.98 -5.48 4.94
N GLY A 143 -4.83 -6.52 4.85
CA GLY A 143 -6.22 -6.39 4.39
C GLY A 143 -7.06 -5.52 5.33
N THR A 144 -6.87 -5.65 6.64
CA THR A 144 -7.53 -4.82 7.65
C THR A 144 -7.12 -3.35 7.52
N TYR A 145 -5.82 -3.05 7.41
CA TYR A 145 -5.35 -1.67 7.22
C TYR A 145 -5.90 -1.06 5.93
N LEU A 146 -5.84 -1.81 4.82
CA LEU A 146 -6.35 -1.36 3.53
C LEU A 146 -7.86 -1.10 3.56
N GLY A 147 -8.62 -2.03 4.14
CA GLY A 147 -10.07 -1.89 4.29
C GLY A 147 -10.46 -0.67 5.12
N PHE A 148 -9.77 -0.44 6.24
CA PHE A 148 -10.03 0.72 7.09
C PHE A 148 -9.73 2.04 6.36
N SER A 149 -8.60 2.13 5.67
CA SER A 149 -8.24 3.36 4.94
C SER A 149 -9.18 3.65 3.76
N TYR A 150 -9.64 2.62 3.05
CA TYR A 150 -10.67 2.81 2.02
C TYR A 150 -12.01 3.23 2.60
N LEU A 151 -12.39 2.72 3.77
CA LEU A 151 -13.59 3.17 4.46
C LEU A 151 -13.49 4.66 4.82
N VAL A 152 -12.34 5.12 5.31
CA VAL A 152 -12.09 6.53 5.63
C VAL A 152 -12.19 7.41 4.38
N ILE A 153 -11.57 7.00 3.26
CA ILE A 153 -11.70 7.72 1.98
C ILE A 153 -13.17 7.77 1.56
N LEU A 154 -13.86 6.63 1.54
CA LEU A 154 -15.25 6.56 1.12
C LEU A 154 -16.14 7.50 1.95
N LEU A 155 -15.98 7.49 3.27
CA LEU A 155 -16.75 8.35 4.17
C LEU A 155 -16.40 9.84 4.01
N SER A 156 -15.18 10.18 3.61
CA SER A 156 -14.76 11.57 3.41
C SER A 156 -15.26 12.15 2.09
N PHE A 157 -15.34 11.33 1.03
CA PHE A 157 -15.74 11.78 -0.31
C PHE A 157 -17.22 11.53 -0.63
N ALA A 158 -17.89 10.57 0.02
CA ALA A 158 -19.29 10.28 -0.28
C ALA A 158 -20.24 11.48 -0.02
N PRO A 159 -20.17 12.21 1.11
CA PRO A 159 -21.05 13.36 1.34
C PRO A 159 -20.95 14.46 0.27
N PRO A 160 -19.75 15.00 -0.08
CA PRO A 160 -19.66 16.06 -1.08
C PRO A 160 -19.99 15.60 -2.51
N ILE A 161 -19.75 14.32 -2.83
CA ILE A 161 -20.19 13.76 -4.12
C ILE A 161 -21.72 13.71 -4.18
N LEU A 162 -22.38 13.20 -3.12
CA LEU A 162 -23.84 13.11 -3.07
C LEU A 162 -24.50 14.48 -3.07
N SER A 163 -23.96 15.48 -2.35
CA SER A 163 -24.49 16.85 -2.35
C SER A 163 -24.40 17.46 -3.75
N THR A 164 -23.26 17.32 -4.42
CA THR A 164 -23.04 17.86 -5.78
C THR A 164 -23.92 17.17 -6.81
N LEU A 165 -24.08 15.84 -6.74
CA LEU A 165 -24.96 15.09 -7.63
C LEU A 165 -26.42 15.49 -7.46
N LYS A 166 -26.87 15.74 -6.22
CA LYS A 166 -28.22 16.24 -5.96
C LYS A 166 -28.45 17.57 -6.69
N VAL A 167 -27.54 18.53 -6.54
CA VAL A 167 -27.62 19.85 -7.20
C VAL A 167 -27.67 19.73 -8.72
N LEU A 168 -26.88 18.82 -9.31
CA LEU A 168 -26.91 18.55 -10.76
C LEU A 168 -28.25 18.01 -11.26
N ILE A 169 -28.96 17.25 -10.42
CA ILE A 169 -30.26 16.66 -10.77
C ILE A 169 -31.40 17.66 -10.53
N THR A 170 -31.35 18.40 -9.42
CA THR A 170 -32.41 19.34 -9.01
C THR A 170 -32.30 20.71 -9.68
N ASN A 171 -31.16 21.03 -10.31
CA ASN A 171 -30.82 22.37 -10.81
C ASN A 171 -30.93 23.46 -9.73
N GLU A 172 -30.70 23.09 -8.47
CA GLU A 172 -30.62 24.05 -7.36
C GLU A 172 -29.38 24.95 -7.50
N LYS A 173 -29.37 26.08 -6.78
CA LYS A 173 -28.20 26.95 -6.74
C LYS A 173 -27.01 26.18 -6.16
N PHE A 174 -25.92 26.11 -6.91
CA PHE A 174 -24.69 25.47 -6.46
C PHE A 174 -23.94 26.39 -5.51
N GLU A 175 -23.68 25.90 -4.30
CA GLU A 175 -22.78 26.52 -3.34
C GLU A 175 -21.75 25.44 -2.97
N PRO A 176 -20.47 25.60 -3.35
CA PRO A 176 -19.47 24.57 -3.13
C PRO A 176 -19.20 24.40 -1.63
N ASP A 177 -19.42 23.19 -1.14
CA ASP A 177 -18.90 22.78 0.17
C ASP A 177 -17.36 22.86 0.15
N PRO A 178 -16.71 23.08 1.30
CA PRO A 178 -15.27 22.95 1.40
C PRO A 178 -14.85 21.51 1.02
N LEU A 179 -13.82 21.39 0.20
CA LEU A 179 -13.31 20.10 -0.22
C LEU A 179 -12.84 19.29 1.01
N PRO A 180 -12.93 17.95 0.97
CA PRO A 180 -12.51 17.10 2.09
C PRO A 180 -11.10 17.42 2.59
N TYR A 181 -10.21 17.71 1.64
CA TYR A 181 -8.91 18.31 1.85
C TYR A 181 -8.88 19.65 1.13
N ASN A 182 -8.22 20.67 1.67
CA ASN A 182 -8.17 22.02 1.07
C ASN A 182 -6.79 22.30 0.43
N PRO A 183 -6.38 21.59 -0.65
CA PRO A 183 -5.22 22.01 -1.43
C PRO A 183 -5.61 23.19 -2.33
N GLU A 184 -4.62 24.00 -2.66
CA GLU A 184 -4.80 25.12 -3.60
C GLU A 184 -4.83 24.58 -5.03
N PHE A 185 -5.95 24.75 -5.73
CA PHE A 185 -6.10 24.33 -7.13
C PHE A 185 -5.75 25.48 -8.09
N PRO A 186 -5.09 25.20 -9.23
CA PRO A 186 -4.80 26.23 -10.24
C PRO A 186 -6.03 26.61 -11.08
N PHE A 187 -7.22 26.13 -10.73
CA PHE A 187 -8.48 26.39 -11.42
C PHE A 187 -9.62 26.57 -10.41
N ASN A 188 -10.60 27.39 -10.79
CA ASN A 188 -11.80 27.61 -9.98
C ASN A 188 -12.75 26.42 -10.12
N TYR A 189 -13.39 26.05 -9.02
CA TYR A 189 -14.33 24.93 -8.95
C TYR A 189 -15.76 25.38 -8.57
N ASP A 190 -16.12 26.62 -8.92
CA ASP A 190 -17.42 27.26 -8.61
C ASP A 190 -18.62 26.68 -9.40
N THR A 191 -18.39 25.66 -10.22
CA THR A 191 -19.45 24.97 -10.96
C THR A 191 -19.50 23.52 -10.51
N PRO A 192 -20.69 22.88 -10.46
CA PRO A 192 -20.81 21.52 -9.95
C PRO A 192 -19.99 20.50 -10.76
N LYS A 193 -19.81 20.73 -12.07
CA LYS A 193 -18.96 19.88 -12.92
C LYS A 193 -17.48 20.03 -12.57
N MET A 194 -17.00 21.26 -12.40
CA MET A 194 -15.60 21.51 -12.02
C MET A 194 -15.30 21.04 -10.59
N TYR A 195 -16.28 21.15 -9.70
CA TYR A 195 -16.18 20.60 -8.35
C TYR A 195 -16.05 19.07 -8.35
N LEU A 196 -16.83 18.35 -9.17
CA LEU A 196 -16.65 16.91 -9.35
C LEU A 196 -15.27 16.56 -9.92
N VAL A 197 -14.74 17.37 -10.85
CA VAL A 197 -13.37 17.18 -11.37
C VAL A 197 -12.33 17.38 -10.26
N ALA A 198 -12.49 18.40 -9.41
CA ALA A 198 -11.63 18.61 -8.25
C ALA A 198 -11.68 17.45 -7.26
N LEU A 199 -12.89 16.95 -6.95
CA LEU A 199 -13.09 15.77 -6.09
C LEU A 199 -12.47 14.51 -6.69
N LEU A 200 -12.61 14.28 -8.00
CA LEU A 200 -12.00 13.12 -8.68
C LEU A 200 -10.48 13.19 -8.68
N PHE A 201 -9.92 14.37 -8.94
CA PHE A 201 -8.48 14.59 -8.88
C PHE A 201 -7.95 14.30 -7.47
N GLN A 202 -8.57 14.90 -6.45
CA GLN A 202 -8.20 14.70 -5.05
C GLN A 202 -8.41 13.26 -4.57
N GLY A 203 -9.50 12.62 -4.98
CA GLY A 203 -9.77 11.22 -4.65
C GLY A 203 -8.74 10.28 -5.25
N THR A 204 -8.30 10.54 -6.48
CA THR A 204 -7.27 9.74 -7.16
C THR A 204 -5.91 9.90 -6.46
N THR A 205 -5.50 11.12 -6.13
CA THR A 205 -4.24 11.35 -5.41
C THR A 205 -4.25 10.71 -4.02
N MET A 206 -5.36 10.85 -3.28
CA MET A 206 -5.52 10.21 -1.97
C MET A 206 -5.52 8.68 -2.04
N PHE A 207 -6.19 8.11 -3.05
CA PHE A 207 -6.17 6.66 -3.27
C PHE A 207 -4.76 6.14 -3.48
N SER A 208 -3.96 6.80 -4.33
CA SER A 208 -2.55 6.45 -4.57
C SER A 208 -1.71 6.56 -3.30
N ARG A 209 -1.86 7.66 -2.55
CA ARG A 209 -1.15 7.89 -1.28
C ARG A 209 -1.41 6.78 -0.27
N VAL A 210 -2.68 6.39 -0.11
CA VAL A 210 -3.07 5.31 0.78
C VAL A 210 -2.42 3.98 0.39
N GLN A 211 -2.34 3.66 -0.91
CA GLN A 211 -1.60 2.47 -1.36
C GLN A 211 -0.12 2.54 -0.99
N ASN A 212 0.51 3.70 -1.16
CA ASN A 212 1.91 3.90 -0.87
C ASN A 212 2.22 3.74 0.63
N ILE A 213 1.45 4.40 1.49
CA ILE A 213 1.61 4.35 2.95
C ILE A 213 1.41 2.91 3.44
N ILE A 214 0.27 2.30 3.11
CA ILE A 214 -0.07 0.95 3.59
C ILE A 214 0.86 -0.08 2.97
N GLY A 215 1.17 0.03 1.68
CA GLY A 215 2.05 -0.88 0.98
C GLY A 215 3.43 -0.96 1.63
N LEU A 216 4.02 0.18 1.98
CA LEU A 216 5.35 0.24 2.61
C LEU A 216 5.30 -0.19 4.08
N ASP A 217 4.35 0.32 4.87
CA ASP A 217 4.25 -0.01 6.30
C ASP A 217 3.97 -1.50 6.49
N SER A 218 3.02 -2.03 5.72
CA SER A 218 2.68 -3.44 5.78
C SER A 218 3.78 -4.34 5.22
N LEU A 219 4.63 -3.87 4.31
CA LEU A 219 5.79 -4.63 3.84
C LEU A 219 6.80 -4.83 4.98
N ILE A 220 7.09 -3.77 5.74
CA ILE A 220 8.00 -3.85 6.88
C ILE A 220 7.43 -4.76 7.96
N ILE A 221 6.13 -4.62 8.27
CA ILE A 221 5.44 -5.50 9.22
C ILE A 221 5.51 -6.96 8.77
N ASN A 222 5.23 -7.24 7.49
CA ASN A 222 5.29 -8.61 6.98
C ASN A 222 6.72 -9.14 6.89
N LEU A 223 7.71 -8.28 6.70
CA LEU A 223 9.11 -8.68 6.75
C LEU A 223 9.50 -9.13 8.16
N MET A 224 9.10 -8.36 9.18
CA MET A 224 9.29 -8.74 10.59
C MET A 224 8.55 -10.03 10.93
N ASN A 225 7.31 -10.18 10.47
CA ASN A 225 6.52 -11.39 10.63
C ASN A 225 7.21 -12.61 9.97
N PHE A 226 7.83 -12.43 8.80
CA PHE A 226 8.54 -13.51 8.11
C PHE A 226 9.88 -13.87 8.79
N MET A 227 10.59 -12.87 9.33
CA MET A 227 11.76 -13.13 10.18
C MET A 227 11.36 -13.87 11.46
N ALA A 228 10.24 -13.50 12.08
CA ALA A 228 9.71 -14.19 13.25
C ALA A 228 9.36 -15.66 12.92
N TYR A 229 8.76 -15.91 11.76
CA TYR A 229 8.54 -17.27 11.26
C TYR A 229 9.85 -18.07 11.20
N HIS A 230 10.90 -17.52 10.59
CA HIS A 230 12.21 -18.19 10.49
C HIS A 230 12.84 -18.47 11.86
N PHE A 231 12.73 -17.54 12.82
CA PHE A 231 13.21 -17.77 14.19
C PHE A 231 12.42 -18.86 14.91
N THR A 232 11.09 -18.87 14.80
CA THR A 232 10.26 -19.92 15.39
C THR A 232 10.52 -21.27 14.73
N LEU A 233 10.72 -21.29 13.42
CA LEU A 233 11.08 -22.50 12.67
C LEU A 233 12.40 -23.08 13.16
N LEU A 234 13.42 -22.23 13.33
CA LEU A 234 14.73 -22.62 13.85
C LEU A 234 14.63 -23.15 15.28
N GLN A 235 13.88 -22.47 16.16
CA GLN A 235 13.65 -22.91 17.54
C GLN A 235 13.02 -24.31 17.59
N GLN A 236 11.97 -24.53 16.80
CA GLN A 236 11.31 -25.83 16.73
C GLN A 236 12.22 -26.91 16.15
N ALA A 237 13.02 -26.58 15.13
CA ALA A 237 14.00 -27.49 14.56
C ALA A 237 15.06 -27.93 15.59
N PHE A 238 15.53 -27.02 16.45
CA PHE A 238 16.45 -27.34 17.54
C PHE A 238 15.82 -28.22 18.61
N LEU A 239 14.60 -27.90 19.06
CA LEU A 239 13.88 -28.69 20.06
C LEU A 239 13.63 -30.14 19.59
N LYS A 240 13.55 -30.35 18.28
CA LYS A 240 13.22 -31.64 17.66
C LYS A 240 14.42 -32.33 17.01
N ILE A 241 15.64 -31.87 17.27
CA ILE A 241 16.85 -32.37 16.59
C ILE A 241 17.07 -33.88 16.79
N THR A 242 16.83 -34.40 18.00
CA THR A 242 17.00 -35.81 18.34
C THR A 242 15.97 -36.69 17.62
N GLN A 243 14.71 -36.25 17.57
CA GLN A 243 13.63 -36.98 16.86
C GLN A 243 13.89 -37.02 15.35
N ARG A 244 14.36 -35.91 14.78
CA ARG A 244 14.75 -35.84 13.36
C ARG A 244 15.94 -36.72 13.02
N LYS A 245 16.91 -36.85 13.93
CA LYS A 245 18.05 -37.77 13.75
C LYS A 245 17.60 -39.22 13.73
N LEU A 246 16.71 -39.61 14.65
CA LEU A 246 16.15 -40.97 14.71
C LEU A 246 15.34 -41.32 13.46
N GLN A 247 14.46 -40.43 12.99
CA GLN A 247 13.69 -40.64 11.76
C GLN A 247 14.57 -40.80 10.50
N ARG A 248 15.68 -40.06 10.41
CA ARG A 248 16.62 -40.22 9.29
C ARG A 248 17.37 -41.54 9.31
N GLN A 249 17.56 -42.16 10.48
CA GLN A 249 18.21 -43.46 10.60
C GLN A 249 17.28 -44.63 10.29
N THR A 250 15.97 -44.49 10.52
CA THR A 250 14.97 -45.51 10.20
C THR A 250 14.42 -45.45 8.77
N SER A 251 14.75 -44.40 8.00
CA SER A 251 14.36 -44.22 6.59
C SER A 251 15.46 -44.59 5.59
N LEU A 252 16.62 -45.03 6.07
CA LEU A 252 17.73 -45.64 5.31
C LEU A 252 17.69 -47.16 5.49
#